data_AF-A0A2M8Y1Y2-F1
#
_entry.id   AF-A0A2M8Y1Y2-F1
#
_cell.length_a   1.000
_cell.length_b   1.000
_cell.length_c   1.000
_cell.angle_alpha   90.00
_cell.angle_beta   90.00
_cell.angle_gamma   90.00
#
_symmetry.space_group_name_H-M   'P 1'
#
loop_
_entity.id
_entity.type
_entity.pdbx_description
1 polymer ?
#
loop_
_entity_poly.entity_id
_entity_poly.type
_entity_poly.pdbx_seq_one_letter_code
_entity_poly.pdbx_strand_id
1 'polypeptide(L)'
;MKKIICYFILALGIISCSSDDKTIQGEFEFISQYTTNVTVGGVVGVHERTFEKGETYKGTDEGKKTITIRITDHSELNSNCPNSLCSQELLEVPREFLKFVK
;
A
#
# COMPACT_ATOMS: atom_id res chain seq x y z
N MET A 1 8.49 -20.05 -52.35
CA MET A 1 7.49 -20.24 -51.27
C MET A 1 8.16 -20.59 -49.94
N LYS A 2 8.84 -19.64 -49.27
CA LYS A 2 9.48 -19.86 -47.95
C LYS A 2 9.56 -18.62 -47.05
N LYS A 3 9.14 -17.44 -47.53
CA LYS A 3 9.34 -16.15 -46.84
C LYS A 3 8.11 -15.59 -46.12
N ILE A 4 6.93 -16.22 -46.27
CA ILE A 4 5.67 -15.72 -45.68
C ILE A 4 5.45 -16.29 -44.26
N ILE A 5 6.10 -17.42 -43.92
CA ILE A 5 5.90 -18.11 -42.65
C ILE A 5 6.49 -17.34 -41.45
N CYS A 6 7.53 -16.51 -41.67
CA CYS A 6 8.18 -15.78 -40.57
C CYS A 6 7.34 -14.63 -40.00
N TYR A 7 6.37 -14.09 -40.74
CA TYR A 7 5.56 -12.96 -40.26
C TYR A 7 4.43 -13.37 -39.32
N PHE A 8 4.00 -14.63 -39.33
CA PHE A 8 2.89 -15.10 -38.48
C PHE A 8 3.29 -15.38 -37.02
N ILE A 9 4.57 -15.63 -36.76
CA ILE A 9 5.08 -15.97 -35.42
C ILE A 9 5.30 -14.70 -34.58
N LEU A 10 5.51 -13.54 -35.21
CA LEU A 10 5.77 -12.28 -34.50
C LEU A 10 4.49 -11.61 -33.95
N ALA A 11 3.31 -11.96 -34.47
CA ALA A 11 2.04 -11.33 -34.07
C ALA A 11 1.41 -11.93 -32.79
N LEU A 12 1.85 -13.10 -32.34
CA LEU A 12 1.27 -13.81 -31.18
C LEU A 12 1.94 -13.47 -29.83
N GLY A 13 3.02 -12.70 -29.83
CA GLY A 13 3.82 -12.41 -28.64
C GLY A 13 3.40 -11.19 -27.80
N ILE A 14 2.38 -10.43 -28.24
CA ILE A 14 1.98 -9.16 -27.61
C ILE A 14 0.64 -9.23 -26.87
N ILE A 15 0.21 -10.42 -26.45
CA ILE A 15 -0.76 -10.53 -25.35
C ILE A 15 0.00 -10.25 -24.04
N SER A 16 0.47 -9.00 -23.92
CA SER A 16 0.91 -8.43 -22.67
C SER A 16 -0.27 -8.57 -21.71
N CYS A 17 -0.14 -9.47 -20.75
CA CYS A 17 -1.06 -9.58 -19.63
C CYS A 17 -0.83 -8.33 -18.79
N SER A 18 -1.43 -7.21 -19.22
CA SER A 18 -1.70 -6.08 -18.36
C SER A 18 -2.71 -6.61 -17.35
N SER A 19 -2.23 -7.11 -16.21
CA SER A 19 -3.10 -7.19 -15.05
C SER A 19 -3.52 -5.75 -14.80
N ASP A 20 -4.77 -5.43 -15.13
CA ASP A 20 -5.47 -4.30 -14.54
C ASP A 20 -5.58 -4.61 -13.05
N ASP A 21 -4.47 -4.47 -12.34
CA ASP A 21 -4.44 -4.53 -10.88
C ASP A 21 -5.21 -3.28 -10.45
N LYS A 22 -6.48 -3.48 -10.13
CA LYS A 22 -7.39 -2.43 -9.71
C LYS A 22 -6.88 -1.87 -8.39
N THR A 23 -6.13 -0.78 -8.45
CA THR A 23 -5.70 -0.04 -7.27
C THR A 23 -6.92 0.56 -6.59
N ILE A 24 -7.18 0.13 -5.34
CA ILE A 24 -8.25 0.65 -4.49
C ILE A 24 -7.62 1.64 -3.50
N GLN A 25 -8.12 2.87 -3.47
CA GLN A 25 -7.73 3.89 -2.49
C GLN A 25 -8.93 4.26 -1.63
N GLY A 26 -8.72 4.42 -0.33
CA GLY A 26 -9.77 4.81 0.60
C GLY A 26 -9.43 4.49 2.05
N GLU A 27 -10.46 4.30 2.87
CA GLU A 27 -10.33 3.94 4.28
C GLU A 27 -10.38 2.42 4.47
N PHE A 28 -9.46 1.91 5.28
CA PHE A 28 -9.34 0.51 5.65
C PHE A 28 -9.45 0.36 7.17
N GLU A 29 -10.26 -0.60 7.62
CA GLU A 29 -10.50 -0.89 9.03
C GLU A 29 -9.82 -2.19 9.45
N PHE A 30 -9.16 -2.19 10.61
CA PHE A 30 -8.60 -3.39 11.22
C PHE A 30 -9.70 -4.35 11.67
N ILE A 31 -9.73 -5.57 11.13
CA ILE A 31 -10.73 -6.59 11.49
C ILE A 31 -10.30 -7.48 12.66
N SER A 32 -9.02 -7.42 13.03
CA SER A 32 -8.43 -8.05 14.22
C SER A 32 -7.26 -7.20 14.72
N GLN A 33 -6.85 -7.43 15.96
CA GLN A 33 -5.71 -6.74 16.56
C GLN A 33 -4.42 -7.09 15.80
N TYR A 34 -3.59 -6.09 15.52
CA TYR A 34 -2.31 -6.27 14.82
C TYR A 34 -1.21 -5.50 15.55
N THR A 35 -0.16 -6.20 15.97
CA THR A 35 0.99 -5.59 16.67
C THR A 35 2.21 -5.66 15.77
N THR A 36 2.86 -4.51 15.56
CA THR A 36 4.08 -4.42 14.77
C THR A 36 4.96 -3.27 15.23
N ASN A 37 6.23 -3.29 14.81
CA ASN A 37 7.12 -2.16 15.01
C ASN A 37 6.85 -1.10 13.94
N VAL A 38 6.57 0.12 14.37
CA VAL A 38 6.40 1.28 13.49
C VAL A 38 7.60 2.20 13.64
N THR A 39 8.08 2.72 12.52
CA THR A 39 9.26 3.58 12.47
C THR A 39 8.81 5.02 12.26
N VAL A 40 8.86 5.81 13.33
CA VAL A 40 8.42 7.22 13.30
C VAL A 40 9.60 8.16 13.17
N GLY A 41 9.54 9.09 12.22
CA GLY A 41 10.62 10.06 11.96
C GLY A 41 11.97 9.44 11.54
N GLY A 42 11.97 8.23 10.97
CA GLY A 42 13.18 7.50 10.60
C GLY A 42 13.79 6.72 11.79
N VAL A 43 15.10 6.79 11.98
CA VAL A 43 15.84 5.93 12.95
C VAL A 43 15.52 6.24 14.42
N VAL A 44 14.90 7.39 14.70
CA VAL A 44 14.77 7.92 16.07
C VAL A 44 13.62 7.30 16.87
N GLY A 45 12.62 6.68 16.21
CA GLY A 45 11.37 6.32 16.87
C GLY A 45 10.77 4.97 16.48
N VAL A 46 11.59 3.91 16.37
CA VAL A 46 11.05 2.53 16.26
C VAL A 46 10.36 2.17 17.57
N HIS A 47 9.05 2.02 17.55
CA HIS A 47 8.29 1.55 18.71
C HIS A 47 7.28 0.49 18.31
N GLU A 48 7.00 -0.43 19.22
CA GLU A 48 5.93 -1.38 19.06
C GLU A 48 4.59 -0.66 19.18
N ARG A 49 3.72 -0.84 18.19
CA ARG A 49 2.35 -0.33 18.19
C ARG A 49 1.39 -1.49 18.00
N THR A 50 0.34 -1.49 18.79
CA THR A 50 -0.82 -2.35 18.63
C THR A 50 -1.94 -1.54 18.00
N PHE A 51 -2.46 -2.02 16.87
CA PHE A 51 -3.64 -1.51 16.20
C PHE A 51 -4.85 -2.32 16.64
N GLU A 52 -5.84 -1.64 17.21
CA GLU A 52 -7.04 -2.30 17.72
C GLU A 52 -8.04 -2.62 16.60
N LYS A 53 -8.84 -3.66 16.82
CA LYS A 53 -9.96 -3.99 15.91
C LYS A 53 -10.93 -2.81 15.85
N GLY A 54 -11.28 -2.39 14.64
CA GLY A 54 -12.19 -1.27 14.38
C GLY A 54 -11.47 0.07 14.15
N GLU A 55 -10.15 0.14 14.32
CA GLU A 55 -9.39 1.32 13.92
C GLU A 55 -9.35 1.46 12.39
N THR A 56 -9.48 2.69 11.90
CA THR A 56 -9.56 2.98 10.47
C THR A 56 -8.47 3.94 10.04
N TYR A 57 -7.81 3.63 8.92
CA TYR A 57 -6.75 4.44 8.33
C TYR A 57 -6.95 4.60 6.83
N LYS A 58 -6.48 5.72 6.27
CA LYS A 58 -6.41 5.88 4.82
C LYS A 58 -5.31 4.98 4.26
N GLY A 59 -5.54 4.37 3.11
CA GLY A 59 -4.56 3.49 2.49
C GLY A 59 -4.83 3.19 1.02
N THR A 60 -3.99 2.33 0.48
CA THR A 60 -4.01 1.86 -0.92
C THR A 60 -3.83 0.34 -0.94
N ASP A 61 -4.75 -0.37 -1.61
CA ASP A 61 -4.63 -1.80 -1.95
C ASP A 61 -4.31 -1.91 -3.45
N GLU A 62 -3.13 -2.43 -3.77
CA GLU A 62 -2.67 -2.69 -5.14
C GLU A 62 -2.88 -4.16 -5.55
N GLY A 63 -3.77 -4.89 -4.87
CA GLY A 63 -4.00 -6.32 -5.10
C GLY A 63 -2.91 -7.24 -4.52
N LYS A 64 -1.97 -6.69 -3.76
CA LYS A 64 -0.80 -7.39 -3.20
C LYS A 64 -1.16 -8.19 -1.94
N LYS A 65 -0.15 -8.83 -1.34
CA LYS A 65 -0.27 -9.52 -0.03
C LYS A 65 -0.52 -8.55 1.12
N THR A 66 -0.07 -7.31 0.96
CA THR A 66 -0.16 -6.24 1.93
C THR A 66 -0.97 -5.07 1.37
N ILE A 67 -1.58 -4.31 2.27
CA ILE A 67 -2.23 -3.03 2.02
C ILE A 67 -1.38 -1.96 2.71
N THR A 68 -1.13 -0.86 2.01
CA THR A 68 -0.33 0.24 2.55
C THR A 68 -1.28 1.23 3.21
N ILE A 69 -1.19 1.39 4.54
CA ILE A 69 -1.96 2.37 5.29
C ILE A 69 -1.08 3.53 5.74
N ARG A 70 -1.67 4.72 5.89
CA ARG A 70 -1.02 5.92 6.42
C ARG A 70 -1.33 6.03 7.91
N ILE A 71 -0.31 5.88 8.75
CA ILE A 71 -0.43 5.84 10.22
C ILE A 71 -0.20 7.19 10.91
N THR A 72 0.25 8.22 10.18
CA THR A 72 0.36 9.59 10.69
C THR A 72 -0.60 10.57 10.00
N ASP A 73 -1.60 11.00 10.77
CA ASP A 73 -2.48 12.15 10.47
C ASP A 73 -2.61 13.11 11.68
N HIS A 74 -1.78 12.95 12.73
CA HIS A 74 -1.80 13.82 13.91
C HIS A 74 -1.05 15.13 13.65
N SER A 75 -1.82 16.20 13.56
CA SER A 75 -1.44 17.57 13.21
C SER A 75 -0.51 18.28 14.20
N GLU A 76 -0.43 17.83 15.46
CA GLU A 76 0.25 18.62 16.50
C GLU A 76 1.78 18.46 16.51
N LEU A 77 2.29 17.24 16.30
CA LEU A 77 3.74 16.97 16.20
C LEU A 77 4.35 17.45 14.88
N ASN A 78 3.52 17.77 13.88
CA ASN A 78 3.94 18.32 12.59
C ASN A 78 3.83 19.85 12.50
N SER A 79 3.34 20.54 13.54
CA SER A 79 3.18 22.00 13.52
C SER A 79 4.49 22.78 13.34
N ASN A 80 5.64 22.13 13.57
CA ASN A 80 6.99 22.69 13.40
C ASN A 80 7.78 22.07 12.23
N CYS A 81 7.14 21.35 11.30
CA CYS A 81 7.84 20.68 10.19
C CYS A 81 8.18 21.69 9.07
N PRO A 82 9.47 22.02 8.84
CA PRO A 82 9.85 23.16 8.00
C PRO A 82 9.94 22.82 6.50
N ASN A 83 9.75 21.57 6.07
CA ASN A 83 9.94 21.12 4.69
C ASN A 83 8.92 20.04 4.27
N SER A 84 8.72 19.85 2.96
CA SER A 84 7.79 18.90 2.30
C SER A 84 8.01 17.39 2.59
N LEU A 85 8.94 17.07 3.49
CA LEU A 85 9.31 15.74 3.96
C LEU A 85 8.60 15.36 5.27
N CYS A 86 7.56 16.10 5.68
CA CYS A 86 6.69 15.70 6.79
C CYS A 86 6.16 14.30 6.47
N SER A 87 6.77 13.32 7.11
CA SER A 87 6.82 11.96 6.61
C SER A 87 5.43 11.39 6.75
N GLN A 88 4.76 11.17 5.62
CA GLN A 88 3.60 10.29 5.61
C GLN A 88 4.15 8.93 6.01
N GLU A 89 3.88 8.53 7.24
CA GLU A 89 4.36 7.25 7.72
C GLU A 89 3.41 6.22 7.16
N LEU A 90 3.95 5.49 6.18
CA LEU A 90 3.27 4.41 5.52
C LEU A 90 3.65 3.12 6.25
N LEU A 91 2.65 2.29 6.47
CA LEU A 91 2.81 0.96 7.05
C LEU A 91 2.19 -0.06 6.09
N GLU A 92 2.97 -1.05 5.71
CA GLU A 92 2.44 -2.22 5.01
C GLU A 92 1.86 -3.19 6.03
N VAL A 93 0.57 -3.52 5.86
CA VAL A 93 -0.18 -4.41 6.75
C VAL A 93 -0.66 -5.61 5.94
N PRO A 94 -0.51 -6.86 6.42
CA PRO A 94 -1.04 -8.02 5.70
C PRO A 94 -2.55 -7.87 5.51
N ARG A 95 -3.01 -8.14 4.29
CA ARG A 95 -4.40 -7.84 3.91
C ARG A 95 -5.45 -8.57 4.74
N GLU A 96 -5.10 -9.71 5.32
CA GLU A 96 -5.96 -10.46 6.24
C GLU A 96 -6.37 -9.68 7.50
N PHE A 97 -5.63 -8.62 7.86
CA PHE A 97 -5.96 -7.79 9.03
C PHE A 97 -6.87 -6.61 8.69
N LEU A 98 -7.12 -6.32 7.41
CA LEU A 98 -7.81 -5.10 6.96
C LEU A 98 -9.00 -5.41 6.05
N LYS A 99 -10.04 -4.58 6.14
CA LYS A 99 -11.14 -4.54 5.16
C LYS A 99 -11.31 -3.13 4.61
N PHE A 100 -11.65 -3.02 3.33
CA PHE A 100 -12.03 -1.74 2.71
C PHE A 100 -13.37 -1.26 3.27
N VAL A 101 -13.47 0.03 3.58
CA VAL A 101 -14.68 0.66 4.14
C VAL A 101 -15.33 1.64 3.17
N LYS A 102 -14.60 2.65 2.69
CA LYS A 102 -15.13 3.72 1.83
C LYS A 102 -14.04 4.48 1.08
#